data_AF-A0A6P7TKZ0-F1
#
_entry.id   AF-A0A6P7TKZ0-F1
#
_cell.length_a   1.000
_cell.length_b   1.000
_cell.length_c   1.000
_cell.angle_alpha   90.00
_cell.angle_beta   90.00
_cell.angle_gamma   90.00
#
_symmetry.space_group_name_H-M   'P 1'
#
loop_
_entity.id
_entity.type
_entity.pdbx_description
1 polymer ?
#
loop_
_entity_poly.entity_id
_entity_poly.type
_entity_poly.pdbx_seq_one_letter_code
_entity_poly.pdbx_strand_id
1 'polypeptide(L)'
;MSAEKAKESTGGVAYEVILKPASNYTPHKPGSPPKETRSLTQEAIADKLKKAQERRESLETQRLEQLQKERERAQQVLQKAQEENNTFSKSTKEKLRRSLELNKENREAQIKALQDRLREHRKKVSDACKNSEMVSKDLEEKINQKFEKYDQNRRAQMQLLLDRLREHDKHIKEVNNACETMYKTSGEKIGEKVFQKMDSAIKNREGVIKAIQDRLQEHEKRIEEVRKNKLSVHEDDDSYECVVDNS
;
A
#
# COMPACT_ATOMS: atom_id res chain seq x y z
N MET A 1 -6.18 -142.99 79.70
CA MET A 1 -5.55 -141.68 79.95
C MET A 1 -4.08 -141.94 80.17
N SER A 2 -3.21 -141.19 79.49
CA SER A 2 -1.77 -141.20 79.73
C SER A 2 -1.32 -139.76 79.95
N ALA A 3 -0.58 -139.51 81.02
CA ALA A 3 0.08 -138.23 81.26
C ALA A 3 1.55 -138.38 80.86
N GLU A 4 2.01 -137.58 79.90
CA GLU A 4 3.43 -137.54 79.54
C GLU A 4 4.18 -136.58 80.47
N LYS A 5 5.50 -136.79 80.64
CA LYS A 5 6.27 -136.19 81.74
C LYS A 5 6.09 -134.68 81.85
N ALA A 6 5.67 -134.23 83.03
CA ALA A 6 5.54 -132.83 83.37
C ALA A 6 6.87 -132.07 83.21
N LYS A 7 6.81 -130.86 82.68
CA LYS A 7 7.91 -129.89 82.71
C LYS A 7 7.71 -128.96 83.90
N GLU A 8 8.60 -129.10 84.88
CA GLU A 8 8.64 -128.23 86.05
C GLU A 8 9.48 -126.99 85.76
N SER A 9 9.02 -125.85 86.27
CA SER A 9 9.76 -124.59 86.30
C SER A 9 9.60 -123.96 87.67
N THR A 10 10.45 -123.00 88.02
CA THR A 10 10.45 -122.33 89.34
C THR A 10 9.13 -121.66 89.71
N GLY A 11 8.26 -121.38 88.74
CA GLY A 11 6.93 -120.78 88.94
C GLY A 11 5.75 -121.74 88.80
N GLY A 12 5.97 -123.04 88.55
CA GLY A 12 4.90 -124.03 88.42
C GLY A 12 5.20 -125.18 87.46
N VAL A 13 4.29 -126.15 87.44
CA VAL A 13 4.41 -127.41 86.70
C VAL A 13 3.41 -127.47 85.57
N ALA A 14 3.89 -127.65 84.34
CA ALA A 14 3.06 -127.83 83.14
C ALA A 14 3.12 -129.29 82.67
N TYR A 15 1.96 -129.92 82.48
CA TYR A 15 1.85 -131.29 81.98
C TYR A 15 0.73 -131.40 80.96
N GLU A 16 0.94 -132.26 79.95
CA GLU A 16 -0.02 -132.49 78.88
C GLU A 16 -0.86 -133.73 79.19
N VAL A 17 -2.19 -133.54 79.32
CA VAL A 17 -3.13 -134.63 79.67
C VAL A 17 -3.83 -135.12 78.42
N ILE A 18 -3.41 -136.28 77.91
CA ILE A 18 -4.03 -136.90 76.75
C ILE A 18 -5.12 -137.88 77.22
N LEU A 19 -6.36 -137.40 77.19
CA LEU A 19 -7.55 -138.19 77.57
C LEU A 19 -7.82 -139.33 76.57
N LYS A 20 -7.67 -139.03 75.28
CA LYS A 20 -7.74 -139.95 74.14
C LYS A 20 -6.64 -139.54 73.14
N PRO A 21 -5.82 -140.45 72.60
CA PRO A 21 -4.82 -140.10 71.61
C PRO A 21 -5.48 -139.48 70.38
N ALA A 22 -4.78 -138.55 69.72
CA ALA A 22 -5.28 -137.90 68.52
C ALA A 22 -5.59 -138.96 67.44
N SER A 23 -6.76 -138.84 66.81
CA SER A 23 -7.05 -139.57 65.58
C SER A 23 -6.03 -139.15 64.51
N ASN A 24 -5.67 -140.05 63.58
CA ASN A 24 -4.69 -139.81 62.51
C ASN A 24 -5.10 -138.73 61.49
N TYR A 25 -6.17 -137.97 61.76
CA TYR A 25 -6.66 -136.88 60.94
C TYR A 25 -6.10 -135.53 61.43
N THR A 26 -5.05 -135.05 60.78
CA THR A 26 -4.55 -133.68 60.96
C THR A 26 -5.50 -132.69 60.25
N PRO A 27 -6.05 -131.67 60.94
CA PRO A 27 -6.89 -130.68 60.29
C PRO A 27 -6.09 -129.91 59.22
N HIS A 28 -6.61 -129.89 58.00
CA HIS A 28 -6.00 -129.16 56.90
C HIS A 28 -6.05 -127.65 57.23
N LYS A 29 -4.89 -127.07 57.59
CA LYS A 29 -4.80 -125.62 57.83
C LYS A 29 -5.18 -124.88 56.53
N PRO A 30 -5.97 -123.80 56.59
CA PRO A 30 -6.20 -122.96 55.41
C PRO A 30 -4.85 -122.47 54.90
N GLY A 31 -4.69 -122.45 53.57
CA GLY A 31 -3.45 -122.04 52.94
C GLY A 31 -3.08 -120.63 53.38
N SER A 32 -2.06 -120.51 54.22
CA SER A 32 -1.40 -119.24 54.51
C SER A 32 -1.02 -118.56 53.18
N PRO A 33 -1.10 -117.22 53.09
CA PRO A 33 -0.58 -116.48 51.94
C PRO A 33 0.83 -116.98 51.58
N PRO A 34 1.18 -117.09 50.28
CA PRO A 34 2.51 -117.52 49.90
C PRO A 34 3.55 -116.75 50.69
N LYS A 35 4.44 -117.45 51.38
CA LYS A 35 5.60 -116.82 52.01
C LYS A 35 6.44 -116.23 50.89
N GLU A 36 6.24 -114.96 50.56
CA GLU A 36 7.13 -114.25 49.65
C GLU A 36 8.53 -114.30 50.27
N THR A 37 9.41 -115.11 49.68
CA THR A 37 10.83 -115.18 50.03
C THR A 37 11.61 -113.95 49.54
N ARG A 38 10.91 -112.82 49.33
CA ARG A 38 11.50 -111.50 49.24
C ARG A 38 11.92 -111.10 50.65
N SER A 39 13.16 -111.43 50.99
CA SER A 39 13.85 -110.77 52.09
C SER A 39 13.65 -109.26 51.95
N LEU A 40 13.17 -108.62 53.01
CA LEU A 40 13.04 -107.17 53.11
C LEU A 40 14.45 -106.56 53.15
N THR A 41 15.08 -106.45 51.98
CA THR A 41 16.40 -105.85 51.82
C THR A 41 16.33 -104.36 52.12
N GLN A 42 17.37 -103.85 52.78
CA GLN A 42 17.46 -102.45 53.21
C GLN A 42 17.31 -101.48 52.03
N GLU A 43 17.84 -101.85 50.87
CA GLU A 43 17.68 -101.13 49.60
C GLU A 43 16.20 -101.04 49.17
N ALA A 44 15.45 -102.15 49.15
CA ALA A 44 14.04 -102.15 48.78
C ALA A 44 13.13 -101.37 49.77
N ILE A 45 13.57 -101.19 51.01
CA ILE A 45 12.93 -100.30 51.99
C ILE A 45 13.27 -98.84 51.68
N ALA A 46 14.55 -98.52 51.46
CA ALA A 46 15.01 -97.18 51.11
C ALA A 46 14.33 -96.66 49.83
N ASP A 47 14.18 -97.52 48.82
CA ASP A 47 13.56 -97.21 47.53
C ASP A 47 12.06 -96.88 47.66
N LYS A 48 11.35 -97.57 48.57
CA LYS A 48 9.95 -97.27 48.91
C LYS A 48 9.82 -95.94 49.65
N LEU A 49 10.74 -95.63 50.58
CA LEU A 49 10.78 -94.36 51.29
C LEU A 49 11.10 -93.20 50.33
N LYS A 50 12.07 -93.38 49.43
CA LYS A 50 12.43 -92.40 48.39
C LYS A 50 11.26 -92.10 47.47
N LYS A 51 10.57 -93.11 46.94
CA LYS A 51 9.36 -92.94 46.11
C LYS A 51 8.19 -92.30 46.87
N ALA A 52 8.10 -92.47 48.19
CA ALA A 52 7.12 -91.76 49.01
C ALA A 52 7.49 -90.28 49.21
N GLN A 53 8.79 -89.98 49.36
CA GLN A 53 9.32 -88.63 49.42
C GLN A 53 9.17 -87.88 48.08
N GLU A 54 9.57 -88.48 46.96
CA GLU A 54 9.40 -87.93 45.61
C GLU A 54 7.92 -87.61 45.32
N ARG A 55 6.99 -88.48 45.76
CA ARG A 55 5.54 -88.21 45.65
C ARG A 55 5.08 -87.04 46.53
N ARG A 56 5.62 -86.90 47.75
CA ARG A 56 5.33 -85.76 48.64
C ARG A 56 5.79 -84.45 48.01
N GLU A 57 7.04 -84.42 47.52
CA GLU A 57 7.66 -83.26 46.89
C GLU A 57 6.97 -82.89 45.57
N SER A 58 6.54 -83.87 44.77
CA SER A 58 5.73 -83.64 43.56
C SER A 58 4.36 -83.04 43.87
N LEU A 59 3.69 -83.47 44.93
CA LEU A 59 2.41 -82.89 45.35
C LEU A 59 2.58 -81.48 45.97
N GLU A 60 3.70 -81.24 46.65
CA GLU A 60 4.04 -79.94 47.23
C GLU A 60 4.39 -78.92 46.15
N THR A 61 5.25 -79.27 45.19
CA THR A 61 5.57 -78.43 44.03
C THR A 61 4.33 -78.12 43.20
N GLN A 62 3.49 -79.12 42.88
CA GLN A 62 2.23 -78.89 42.15
C GLN A 62 1.29 -77.90 42.88
N ARG A 63 1.22 -77.96 44.22
CA ARG A 63 0.44 -76.99 45.02
C ARG A 63 1.06 -75.60 44.99
N LEU A 64 2.37 -75.49 45.08
CA LEU A 64 3.08 -74.20 45.00
C LEU A 64 2.91 -73.55 43.61
N GLU A 65 2.98 -74.33 42.53
CA GLU A 65 2.70 -73.86 41.17
C GLU A 65 1.26 -73.35 41.01
N GLN A 66 0.28 -74.06 41.58
CA GLN A 66 -1.12 -73.61 41.59
C GLN A 66 -1.29 -72.28 42.34
N LEU A 67 -0.73 -72.16 43.55
CA LEU A 67 -0.78 -70.94 44.35
C LEU A 67 -0.05 -69.77 43.66
N GLN A 68 1.09 -70.03 42.99
CA GLN A 68 1.80 -69.02 42.21
C GLN A 68 0.94 -68.55 41.03
N LYS A 69 0.33 -69.47 40.27
CA LYS A 69 -0.55 -69.15 39.15
C LYS A 69 -1.79 -68.34 39.58
N GLU A 70 -2.37 -68.64 40.73
CA GLU A 70 -3.46 -67.86 41.31
C GLU A 70 -3.01 -66.45 41.70
N ARG A 71 -1.82 -66.32 42.32
CA ARG A 71 -1.22 -65.02 42.66
C ARG A 71 -0.91 -64.18 41.42
N GLU A 72 -0.33 -64.76 40.38
CA GLU A 72 -0.05 -64.10 39.10
C GLU A 72 -1.36 -63.62 38.44
N ARG A 73 -2.41 -64.46 38.44
CA ARG A 73 -3.73 -64.06 37.92
C ARG A 73 -4.32 -62.91 38.72
N ALA A 74 -4.21 -62.91 40.05
CA ALA A 74 -4.68 -61.80 40.89
C ALA A 74 -3.92 -60.50 40.58
N GLN A 75 -2.60 -60.56 40.40
CA GLN A 75 -1.79 -59.42 39.99
C GLN A 75 -2.17 -58.90 38.60
N GLN A 76 -2.37 -59.77 37.61
CA GLN A 76 -2.83 -59.40 36.26
C GLN A 76 -4.20 -58.70 36.28
N VAL A 77 -5.14 -59.18 37.09
CA VAL A 77 -6.47 -58.56 37.23
C VAL A 77 -6.36 -57.16 37.85
N LEU A 78 -5.55 -56.99 38.90
CA LEU A 78 -5.31 -55.68 39.53
C LEU A 78 -4.64 -54.71 38.56
N GLN A 79 -3.60 -55.16 37.84
CA GLN A 79 -2.93 -54.36 36.82
C GLN A 79 -3.89 -53.93 35.70
N LYS A 80 -4.68 -54.86 35.15
CA LYS A 80 -5.66 -54.57 34.10
C LYS A 80 -6.72 -53.57 34.55
N ALA A 81 -7.23 -53.70 35.77
CA ALA A 81 -8.19 -52.73 36.34
C ALA A 81 -7.56 -51.32 36.47
N GLN A 82 -6.29 -51.23 36.86
CA GLN A 82 -5.56 -49.96 36.92
C GLN A 82 -5.30 -49.37 35.52
N GLU A 83 -4.93 -50.20 34.54
CA GLU A 83 -4.72 -49.80 33.14
C GLU A 83 -6.01 -49.30 32.49
N GLU A 84 -7.14 -49.97 32.71
CA GLU A 84 -8.46 -49.54 32.21
C GLU A 84 -8.87 -48.19 32.81
N ASN A 85 -8.70 -47.99 34.13
CA ASN A 85 -8.97 -46.73 34.81
C ASN A 85 -8.05 -45.59 34.31
N ASN A 86 -6.76 -45.85 34.15
CA ASN A 86 -5.80 -44.90 33.59
C ASN A 86 -6.17 -44.51 32.14
N THR A 87 -6.56 -45.49 31.33
CA THR A 87 -6.98 -45.28 29.93
C THR A 87 -8.27 -44.46 29.84
N PHE A 88 -9.26 -44.77 30.68
CA PHE A 88 -10.50 -44.00 30.80
C PHE A 88 -10.23 -42.55 31.22
N SER A 89 -9.41 -42.36 32.26
CA SER A 89 -9.03 -41.04 32.77
C SER A 89 -8.29 -40.20 31.72
N LYS A 90 -7.33 -40.80 31.00
CA LYS A 90 -6.59 -40.14 29.91
C LYS A 90 -7.52 -39.77 28.74
N SER A 91 -8.32 -40.72 28.27
CA SER A 91 -9.27 -40.51 27.16
C SER A 91 -10.28 -39.40 27.48
N THR A 92 -10.83 -39.39 28.69
CA THR A 92 -11.78 -38.37 29.15
C THR A 92 -11.12 -37.00 29.24
N LYS A 93 -9.90 -36.90 29.80
CA LYS A 93 -9.13 -35.64 29.86
C LYS A 93 -8.82 -35.09 28.46
N GLU A 94 -8.44 -35.95 27.52
CA GLU A 94 -8.20 -35.53 26.14
C GLU A 94 -9.48 -35.12 25.40
N LYS A 95 -10.59 -35.84 25.58
CA LYS A 95 -11.90 -35.46 25.02
C LYS A 95 -12.35 -34.08 25.53
N LEU A 96 -12.24 -33.84 26.84
CA LEU A 96 -12.54 -32.54 27.43
C LEU A 96 -11.64 -31.44 26.85
N ARG A 97 -10.32 -31.67 26.76
CA ARG A 97 -9.38 -30.70 26.17
C ARG A 97 -9.73 -30.36 24.72
N ARG A 98 -10.02 -31.37 23.88
CA ARG A 98 -10.44 -31.15 22.48
C ARG A 98 -11.74 -30.34 22.39
N SER A 99 -12.72 -30.65 23.25
CA SER A 99 -14.00 -29.93 23.30
C SER A 99 -13.82 -28.45 23.69
N LEU A 100 -12.96 -28.17 24.67
CA LEU A 100 -12.65 -26.81 25.11
C LEU A 100 -11.89 -26.00 24.04
N GLU A 101 -10.90 -26.60 23.38
CA GLU A 101 -10.17 -25.91 22.30
C GLU A 101 -11.09 -25.62 21.10
N LEU A 102 -11.90 -26.60 20.68
CA LEU A 102 -12.88 -26.40 19.61
C LEU A 102 -13.92 -25.31 19.96
N ASN A 103 -14.36 -25.23 21.22
CA ASN A 103 -15.26 -24.16 21.67
C ASN A 103 -14.58 -22.78 21.59
N LYS A 104 -13.31 -22.70 22.02
CA LYS A 104 -12.49 -21.49 21.94
C LYS A 104 -12.25 -21.06 20.49
N GLU A 105 -11.82 -21.96 19.62
CA GLU A 105 -11.63 -21.73 18.18
C GLU A 105 -12.92 -21.24 17.51
N ASN A 106 -14.06 -21.88 17.79
CA ASN A 106 -15.36 -21.45 17.27
C ASN A 106 -15.75 -20.03 17.75
N ARG A 107 -15.50 -19.71 19.02
CA ARG A 107 -15.75 -18.38 19.57
C ARG A 107 -14.83 -17.32 18.95
N GLU A 108 -13.55 -17.64 18.78
CA GLU A 108 -12.56 -16.77 18.12
C GLU A 108 -12.92 -16.54 16.64
N ALA A 109 -13.35 -17.58 15.92
CA ALA A 109 -13.81 -17.49 14.54
C ALA A 109 -15.05 -16.59 14.39
N GLN A 110 -16.05 -16.72 15.28
CA GLN A 110 -17.23 -15.84 15.31
C GLN A 110 -16.85 -14.37 15.58
N ILE A 111 -15.98 -14.12 16.56
CA ILE A 111 -15.50 -12.77 16.87
C ILE A 111 -14.74 -12.18 15.68
N LYS A 112 -13.86 -12.95 15.04
CA LYS A 112 -13.10 -12.53 13.86
C LYS A 112 -14.03 -12.19 12.69
N ALA A 113 -15.01 -13.04 12.38
CA ALA A 113 -15.98 -12.79 11.32
C ALA A 113 -16.80 -11.50 11.57
N LEU A 114 -17.19 -11.23 12.82
CA LEU A 114 -17.83 -9.97 13.20
C LEU A 114 -16.89 -8.76 13.03
N GLN A 115 -15.63 -8.87 13.46
CA GLN A 115 -14.63 -7.81 13.30
C GLN A 115 -14.35 -7.49 11.83
N ASP A 116 -14.22 -8.51 10.98
CA ASP A 116 -13.97 -8.33 9.55
C ASP A 116 -15.18 -7.70 8.85
N ARG A 117 -16.42 -8.14 9.17
CA ARG A 117 -17.66 -7.49 8.68
C ARG A 117 -17.77 -6.03 9.11
N LEU A 118 -17.41 -5.70 10.35
CA LEU A 118 -17.38 -4.32 10.85
C LEU A 118 -16.30 -3.47 10.18
N ARG A 119 -15.12 -4.06 9.89
CA ARG A 119 -14.04 -3.38 9.15
C ARG A 119 -14.47 -3.07 7.72
N GLU A 120 -15.11 -4.02 7.03
CA GLU A 120 -15.65 -3.83 5.69
C GLU A 120 -16.75 -2.76 5.67
N HIS A 121 -17.67 -2.77 6.64
CA HIS A 121 -18.69 -1.74 6.77
C HIS A 121 -18.07 -0.34 6.98
N ARG A 122 -17.08 -0.20 7.87
CA ARG A 122 -16.35 1.07 8.07
C ARG A 122 -15.68 1.55 6.78
N LYS A 123 -15.08 0.64 6.00
CA LYS A 123 -14.49 0.98 4.69
C LYS A 123 -15.56 1.50 3.74
N LYS A 124 -16.67 0.78 3.57
CA LYS A 124 -17.80 1.18 2.69
C LYS A 124 -18.35 2.56 3.06
N VAL A 125 -18.51 2.87 4.35
CA VAL A 125 -18.92 4.21 4.82
C VAL A 125 -17.87 5.26 4.49
N SER A 126 -16.58 5.01 4.74
CA SER A 126 -15.50 5.96 4.42
C SER A 126 -15.42 6.26 2.92
N ASP A 127 -15.56 5.24 2.07
CA ASP A 127 -15.51 5.39 0.62
C ASP A 127 -16.77 6.12 0.09
N ALA A 128 -17.95 5.90 0.70
CA ALA A 128 -19.16 6.67 0.40
C ALA A 128 -19.02 8.16 0.78
N CYS A 129 -18.44 8.48 1.95
CA CYS A 129 -18.16 9.87 2.34
C CYS A 129 -17.21 10.56 1.36
N LYS A 130 -16.08 9.93 1.02
CA LYS A 130 -15.12 10.47 0.03
C LYS A 130 -15.78 10.72 -1.33
N ASN A 131 -16.60 9.79 -1.81
CA ASN A 131 -17.32 9.97 -3.08
C ASN A 131 -18.28 11.16 -3.02
N SER A 132 -19.01 11.32 -1.91
CA SER A 132 -19.90 12.49 -1.70
C SER A 132 -19.10 13.81 -1.66
N GLU A 133 -17.95 13.82 -0.99
CA GLU A 133 -17.07 14.99 -0.93
C GLU A 133 -16.49 15.34 -2.31
N MET A 134 -16.07 14.35 -3.10
CA MET A 134 -15.58 14.58 -4.47
C MET A 134 -16.68 15.14 -5.38
N VAL A 135 -17.90 14.59 -5.31
CA VAL A 135 -19.05 15.11 -6.08
C VAL A 135 -19.38 16.54 -5.65
N SER A 136 -19.32 16.87 -4.36
CA SER A 136 -19.54 18.24 -3.88
C SER A 136 -18.50 19.21 -4.44
N LYS A 137 -17.21 18.82 -4.45
CA LYS A 137 -16.11 19.65 -4.97
C LYS A 137 -16.19 19.85 -6.49
N ASP A 138 -16.50 18.79 -7.24
CA ASP A 138 -16.70 18.85 -8.70
C ASP A 138 -17.89 19.77 -9.08
N LEU A 139 -18.98 19.74 -8.30
CA LEU A 139 -20.10 20.66 -8.49
C LEU A 139 -19.71 22.12 -8.15
N GLU A 140 -18.99 22.34 -7.05
CA GLU A 140 -18.48 23.67 -6.67
C GLU A 140 -17.54 24.25 -7.73
N GLU A 141 -16.61 23.43 -8.25
CA GLU A 141 -15.69 23.84 -9.32
C GLU A 141 -16.45 24.19 -10.60
N LYS A 142 -17.42 23.37 -11.03
CA LYS A 142 -18.28 23.66 -12.19
C LYS A 142 -19.09 24.96 -12.04
N ILE A 143 -19.56 25.26 -10.84
CA ILE A 143 -20.24 26.52 -10.53
C ILE A 143 -19.27 27.70 -10.65
N ASN A 144 -18.07 27.58 -10.06
CA ASN A 144 -17.03 28.62 -10.11
C ASN A 144 -16.55 28.89 -11.54
N GLN A 145 -16.23 27.86 -12.32
CA GLN A 145 -15.87 27.97 -13.75
C GLN A 145 -16.97 28.67 -14.56
N LYS A 146 -18.26 28.42 -14.24
CA LYS A 146 -19.39 29.07 -14.92
C LYS A 146 -19.48 30.56 -14.57
N PHE A 147 -19.31 30.93 -13.30
CA PHE A 147 -19.24 32.33 -12.88
C PHE A 147 -18.06 33.07 -13.49
N GLU A 148 -16.88 32.45 -13.50
CA GLU A 148 -15.68 33.04 -14.10
C GLU A 148 -15.89 33.29 -15.60
N LYS A 149 -16.46 32.33 -16.34
CA LYS A 149 -16.80 32.51 -17.75
C LYS A 149 -17.80 33.65 -18.00
N TYR A 150 -18.81 33.82 -17.13
CA TYR A 150 -19.74 34.94 -17.23
C TYR A 150 -19.05 36.29 -16.98
N ASP A 151 -18.19 36.38 -15.97
CA ASP A 151 -17.48 37.62 -15.66
C ASP A 151 -16.41 37.97 -16.71
N GLN A 152 -15.66 36.97 -17.20
CA GLN A 152 -14.75 37.14 -18.35
C GLN A 152 -15.51 37.69 -19.58
N ASN A 153 -16.66 37.10 -19.93
CA ASN A 153 -17.47 37.57 -21.06
C ASN A 153 -18.02 39.00 -20.82
N ARG A 154 -18.50 39.30 -19.61
CA ARG A 154 -18.98 40.64 -19.23
C ARG A 154 -17.84 41.67 -19.31
N ARG A 155 -16.65 41.35 -18.80
CA ARG A 155 -15.45 42.20 -18.90
C ARG A 155 -15.07 42.44 -20.36
N ALA A 156 -15.06 41.40 -21.20
CA ALA A 156 -14.74 41.51 -22.63
C ALA A 156 -15.74 42.41 -23.38
N GLN A 157 -17.05 42.27 -23.11
CA GLN A 157 -18.08 43.14 -23.70
C GLN A 157 -17.92 44.61 -23.27
N MET A 158 -17.66 44.86 -21.99
CA MET A 158 -17.39 46.20 -21.48
C MET A 158 -16.10 46.79 -22.07
N GLN A 159 -15.05 45.99 -22.21
CA GLN A 159 -13.77 46.40 -22.78
C GLN A 159 -13.93 46.80 -24.26
N LEU A 160 -14.64 45.99 -25.06
CA LEU A 160 -14.94 46.29 -26.46
C LEU A 160 -15.73 47.60 -26.63
N LEU A 161 -16.66 47.89 -25.71
CA LEU A 161 -17.38 49.18 -25.71
C LEU A 161 -16.44 50.36 -25.39
N LEU A 162 -15.57 50.21 -24.39
CA LEU A 162 -14.58 51.23 -24.03
C LEU A 162 -13.57 51.48 -25.16
N ASP A 163 -13.13 50.44 -25.86
CA ASP A 163 -12.20 50.58 -26.98
C ASP A 163 -12.85 51.28 -28.18
N ARG A 164 -14.11 50.95 -28.52
CA ARG A 164 -14.87 51.71 -29.53
C ARG A 164 -15.02 53.19 -29.18
N LEU A 165 -15.24 53.52 -27.91
CA LEU A 165 -15.31 54.91 -27.47
C LEU A 165 -13.95 55.62 -27.59
N ARG A 166 -12.84 54.95 -27.21
CA ARG A 166 -11.48 55.46 -27.39
C ARG A 166 -11.12 55.70 -28.87
N GLU A 167 -11.52 54.79 -29.76
CA GLU A 167 -11.35 54.93 -31.21
C GLU A 167 -12.14 56.13 -31.75
N HIS A 168 -13.38 56.32 -31.31
CA HIS A 168 -14.20 57.46 -31.69
C HIS A 168 -13.60 58.80 -31.20
N ASP A 169 -13.15 58.87 -29.94
CA ASP A 169 -12.45 60.04 -29.38
C ASP A 169 -11.13 60.33 -30.12
N LYS A 170 -10.41 59.28 -30.54
CA LYS A 170 -9.20 59.41 -31.37
C LYS A 170 -9.55 59.99 -32.74
N HIS A 171 -10.60 59.49 -33.38
CA HIS A 171 -11.04 59.99 -34.68
C HIS A 171 -11.52 61.46 -34.61
N ILE A 172 -12.26 61.85 -33.57
CA ILE A 172 -12.63 63.26 -33.33
C ILE A 172 -11.37 64.15 -33.24
N LYS A 173 -10.35 63.71 -32.50
CA LYS A 173 -9.07 64.45 -32.40
C LYS A 173 -8.36 64.55 -33.74
N GLU A 174 -8.33 63.47 -34.52
CA GLU A 174 -7.75 63.46 -35.88
C GLU A 174 -8.47 64.44 -36.81
N VAL A 175 -9.81 64.45 -36.82
CA VAL A 175 -10.63 65.39 -37.61
C VAL A 175 -10.42 66.83 -37.16
N ASN A 176 -10.44 67.10 -35.86
CA ASN A 176 -10.20 68.44 -35.32
C ASN A 176 -8.81 68.97 -35.69
N ASN A 177 -7.77 68.14 -35.54
CA ASN A 177 -6.40 68.48 -35.93
C ASN A 177 -6.30 68.73 -37.45
N ALA A 178 -6.95 67.90 -38.28
CA ALA A 178 -6.97 68.08 -39.73
C ALA A 178 -7.67 69.39 -40.14
N CYS A 179 -8.79 69.74 -39.49
CA CYS A 179 -9.46 71.03 -39.67
C CYS A 179 -8.56 72.19 -39.25
N GLU A 180 -7.93 72.13 -38.07
CA GLU A 180 -7.02 73.18 -37.59
C GLU A 180 -5.83 73.39 -38.54
N THR A 181 -5.19 72.31 -39.00
CA THR A 181 -4.12 72.35 -40.00
C THR A 181 -4.59 72.92 -41.34
N MET A 182 -5.81 72.59 -41.78
CA MET A 182 -6.40 73.14 -43.00
C MET A 182 -6.66 74.65 -42.89
N TYR A 183 -7.18 75.13 -41.76
CA TYR A 183 -7.33 76.57 -41.51
C TYR A 183 -5.99 77.30 -41.43
N LYS A 184 -4.99 76.75 -40.73
CA LYS A 184 -3.63 77.32 -40.64
C LYS A 184 -2.98 77.46 -42.01
N THR A 185 -2.91 76.36 -42.77
CA THR A 185 -2.29 76.35 -44.12
C THR A 185 -3.05 77.20 -45.14
N SER A 186 -4.37 77.35 -45.00
CA SER A 186 -5.16 78.29 -45.81
C SER A 186 -4.82 79.75 -45.48
N GLY A 187 -4.71 80.08 -44.18
CA GLY A 187 -4.27 81.39 -43.70
C GLY A 187 -2.86 81.74 -44.18
N GLU A 188 -1.91 80.81 -44.06
CA GLU A 188 -0.54 80.95 -44.57
C GLU A 188 -0.53 81.24 -46.09
N LYS A 189 -1.27 80.45 -46.89
CA LYS A 189 -1.39 80.67 -48.35
C LYS A 189 -2.02 82.02 -48.72
N ILE A 190 -2.94 82.54 -47.90
CA ILE A 190 -3.51 83.87 -48.11
C ILE A 190 -2.46 84.94 -47.77
N GLY A 191 -1.75 84.81 -46.65
CA GLY A 191 -0.66 85.71 -46.26
C GLY A 191 0.46 85.75 -47.31
N GLU A 192 0.87 84.59 -47.82
CA GLU A 192 1.88 84.47 -48.87
C GLU A 192 1.43 85.17 -50.17
N LYS A 193 0.18 84.99 -50.60
CA LYS A 193 -0.40 85.70 -51.76
C LYS A 193 -0.43 87.21 -51.58
N VAL A 194 -0.68 87.71 -50.36
CA VAL A 194 -0.62 89.15 -50.05
C VAL A 194 0.82 89.64 -50.13
N PHE A 195 1.77 88.91 -49.53
CA PHE A 195 3.19 89.25 -49.56
C PHE A 195 3.75 89.29 -51.00
N GLN A 196 3.47 88.27 -51.81
CA GLN A 196 3.87 88.21 -53.23
C GLN A 196 3.34 89.41 -54.03
N LYS A 197 2.09 89.85 -53.77
CA LYS A 197 1.51 91.04 -54.41
C LYS A 197 2.21 92.34 -53.97
N MET A 198 2.54 92.47 -52.68
CA MET A 198 3.26 93.63 -52.15
C MET A 198 4.68 93.71 -52.69
N ASP A 199 5.42 92.61 -52.68
CA ASP A 199 6.77 92.49 -53.24
C ASP A 199 6.79 92.83 -54.75
N SER A 200 5.83 92.29 -55.52
CA SER A 200 5.66 92.64 -56.94
C SER A 200 5.38 94.15 -57.14
N ALA A 201 4.56 94.76 -56.28
CA ALA A 201 4.27 96.19 -56.34
C ALA A 201 5.47 97.07 -55.95
N ILE A 202 6.32 96.61 -55.01
CA ILE A 202 7.58 97.26 -54.64
C ILE A 202 8.56 97.20 -55.82
N LYS A 203 8.83 96.01 -56.37
CA LYS A 203 9.71 95.80 -57.53
C LYS A 203 9.29 96.63 -58.75
N ASN A 204 7.98 96.75 -59.00
CA ASN A 204 7.46 97.61 -60.06
C ASN A 204 7.72 99.11 -59.78
N ARG A 205 7.57 99.57 -58.54
CA ARG A 205 7.91 100.96 -58.15
C ARG A 205 9.40 101.24 -58.24
N GLU A 206 10.24 100.31 -57.77
CA GLU A 206 11.70 100.39 -57.89
C GLU A 206 12.14 100.45 -59.36
N GLY A 207 11.53 99.63 -60.22
CA GLY A 207 11.75 99.68 -61.67
C GLY A 207 11.37 101.03 -62.30
N VAL A 208 10.25 101.64 -61.89
CA VAL A 208 9.84 102.98 -62.35
C VAL A 208 10.79 104.07 -61.83
N ILE A 209 11.18 104.03 -60.55
CA ILE A 209 12.14 104.96 -59.95
C ILE A 209 13.48 104.86 -60.67
N LYS A 210 13.98 103.64 -60.90
CA LYS A 210 15.22 103.40 -61.65
C LYS A 210 15.12 103.96 -63.07
N ALA A 211 14.03 103.69 -63.78
CA ALA A 211 13.81 104.25 -65.12
C ALA A 211 13.70 105.80 -65.14
N ILE A 212 13.36 106.45 -64.01
CA ILE A 212 13.46 107.91 -63.87
C ILE A 212 14.91 108.33 -63.62
N GLN A 213 15.64 107.64 -62.73
CA GLN A 213 17.05 107.89 -62.45
C GLN A 213 17.94 107.72 -63.69
N ASP A 214 17.74 106.64 -64.46
CA ASP A 214 18.48 106.36 -65.69
C ASP A 214 18.29 107.49 -66.72
N ARG A 215 17.05 108.00 -66.89
CA ARG A 215 16.73 109.15 -67.76
C ARG A 215 17.33 110.46 -67.25
N LEU A 216 17.41 110.67 -65.93
CA LEU A 216 18.08 111.84 -65.35
C LEU A 216 19.59 111.78 -65.59
N GLN A 217 20.23 110.63 -65.38
CA GLN A 217 21.66 110.43 -65.67
C GLN A 217 21.99 110.60 -67.17
N GLU A 218 21.12 110.13 -68.06
CA GLU A 218 21.27 110.34 -69.51
C GLU A 218 21.17 111.84 -69.87
N HIS A 219 20.26 112.57 -69.22
CA HIS A 219 20.17 114.03 -69.37
C HIS A 219 21.38 114.77 -68.80
N GLU A 220 21.94 114.34 -67.67
CA GLU A 220 23.18 114.88 -67.10
C GLU A 220 24.38 114.64 -68.02
N LYS A 221 24.58 113.41 -68.50
CA LYS A 221 25.64 113.08 -69.48
C LYS A 221 25.54 113.95 -70.73
N ARG A 222 24.32 114.19 -71.23
CA ARG A 222 24.08 115.06 -72.40
C ARG A 222 24.39 116.54 -72.11
N ILE A 223 24.17 117.02 -70.88
CA ILE A 223 24.61 118.35 -70.44
C ILE A 223 26.14 118.42 -70.38
N GLU A 224 26.81 117.40 -69.84
CA GLU A 224 28.29 117.34 -69.80
C GLU A 224 28.90 117.30 -71.20
N GLU A 225 28.31 116.53 -72.11
CA GLU A 225 28.73 116.43 -73.51
C GLU A 225 28.58 117.79 -74.23
N VAL A 226 27.47 118.49 -74.02
CA VAL A 226 27.28 119.87 -74.53
C VAL A 226 28.27 120.86 -73.89
N ARG A 227 28.58 120.74 -72.59
CA ARG A 227 29.60 121.57 -71.93
C ARG A 227 31.00 121.30 -72.49
N LYS A 228 31.35 120.04 -72.74
CA LYS A 228 32.61 119.63 -73.35
C LYS A 228 32.74 120.19 -74.77
N ASN A 229 31.67 120.08 -75.57
CA ASN A 229 31.62 120.67 -76.90
C ASN A 229 31.71 122.21 -76.87
N LYS A 230 31.20 122.86 -75.82
CA LYS A 230 31.33 124.32 -75.66
C LYS A 230 32.72 124.76 -75.18
N LEU A 231 33.42 123.92 -74.42
CA LEU A 231 34.84 124.12 -74.08
C LEU A 231 35.74 123.99 -75.31
N SER A 232 35.47 123.03 -76.21
CA SER A 232 36.22 122.87 -77.47
C SER A 232 35.89 123.90 -78.55
N VAL A 233 34.82 124.69 -78.40
CA VAL A 233 34.44 125.75 -79.36
C VAL A 233 34.97 127.13 -78.94
N HIS A 234 35.50 127.27 -77.71
CA HIS A 234 36.02 128.56 -77.25
C HIS A 234 37.51 128.80 -77.56
N GLU A 235 38.18 127.87 -78.23
CA GLU A 235 39.58 128.00 -78.67
C GLU A 235 39.74 128.35 -80.17
N ASP A 236 38.70 128.23 -81.00
CA ASP A 236 38.79 128.23 -82.47
C ASP A 236 37.77 129.15 -83.20
N ASP A 237 37.65 130.44 -82.82
CA ASP A 237 36.89 131.42 -83.64
C ASP A 237 37.51 132.82 -83.55
N ASP A 238 38.60 133.01 -84.31
CA ASP A 238 39.23 134.30 -84.58
C ASP A 238 39.57 134.40 -86.08
N SER A 239 39.30 135.56 -86.70
CA SER A 239 39.50 135.90 -88.12
C SER A 239 38.60 135.25 -89.19
N TYR A 240 37.82 136.08 -89.91
CA TYR A 240 38.11 136.40 -91.32
C TYR A 240 37.34 137.65 -91.81
N GLU A 241 38.01 138.48 -92.61
CA GLU A 241 37.56 139.78 -93.12
C GLU A 241 37.32 139.73 -94.65
N CYS A 242 36.42 140.57 -95.20
CA CYS A 242 36.31 140.79 -96.65
C CYS A 242 35.75 142.17 -97.04
N VAL A 243 36.25 142.72 -98.16
CA VAL A 243 36.16 144.12 -98.64
C VAL A 243 36.23 144.10 -100.19
N VAL A 244 35.75 145.07 -101.00
CA VAL A 244 35.27 146.46 -100.82
C VAL A 244 33.96 146.65 -101.64
N ASP A 245 33.24 147.79 -101.62
CA ASP A 245 33.23 148.87 -102.66
C ASP A 245 31.76 149.18 -103.05
N ASN A 246 31.33 150.36 -103.56
CA ASN A 246 31.86 151.73 -103.53
C ASN A 246 30.73 152.75 -103.85
N SER A 247 30.37 153.67 -102.94
CA SER A 247 29.67 154.97 -103.19
C SER A 247 29.60 155.80 -101.91
#